data_AF-A0A3B0UQ10-F1
#
_entry.id   AF-A0A3B0UQ10-F1
#
_cell.length_a   1.000
_cell.length_b   1.000
_cell.length_c   1.000
_cell.angle_alpha   90.00
_cell.angle_beta   90.00
_cell.angle_gamma   90.00
#
_symmetry.space_group_name_H-M   'P 1'
#
loop_
_entity.id
_entity.type
_entity.pdbx_description
1 polymer ?
#
loop_
_entity_poly.entity_id
_entity_poly.type
_entity_poly.pdbx_seq_one_letter_code
_entity_poly.pdbx_strand_id
1 'polypeptide(L)' 'MGMYTLEEVVKRWTRGDMTTEQVVGQSLLILQDIAKRLGILEKLREADRTGGGTGKETGSTPDA' A
#
# COMPACT_ATOMS: atom_id res chain seq x y z
N MET A 1 -6.46 -15.41 13.90
CA MET A 1 -6.49 -16.13 12.60
C MET A 1 -5.34 -15.58 11.77
N GLY A 2 -4.43 -16.45 11.31
CA GLY A 2 -3.28 -16.00 10.50
C GLY A 2 -3.79 -15.33 9.21
N MET A 3 -3.09 -14.29 8.76
CA MET A 3 -3.41 -13.66 7.48
C MET A 3 -3.10 -14.65 6.36
N TYR A 4 -4.13 -15.19 5.73
CA TYR A 4 -3.97 -15.95 4.50
C TYR A 4 -3.67 -14.98 3.37
N THR A 5 -2.71 -15.33 2.53
CA THR A 5 -2.54 -14.68 1.23
C THR A 5 -3.75 -14.95 0.35
N LEU A 6 -3.99 -14.10 -0.66
CA LEU A 6 -5.08 -14.33 -1.62
C LEU A 6 -4.96 -15.72 -2.29
N GLU A 7 -3.73 -16.14 -2.60
CA GLU A 7 -3.46 -17.44 -3.21
C GLU A 7 -3.86 -18.60 -2.28
N GLU A 8 -3.57 -18.50 -0.98
CA GLU A 8 -4.00 -19.50 0.00
C GLU A 8 -5.52 -19.54 0.16
N VAL A 9 -6.19 -18.38 0.16
CA VAL A 9 -7.65 -18.31 0.20
C VAL A 9 -8.25 -19.03 -1.01
N VAL A 10 -7.74 -18.76 -2.22
CA VAL A 10 -8.20 -19.43 -3.45
C VAL A 10 -7.95 -20.94 -3.38
N LYS A 11 -6.75 -21.37 -3.00
CA LYS A 11 -6.41 -22.81 -2.90
C LYS A 11 -7.34 -23.52 -1.93
N ARG A 12 -7.58 -22.97 -0.75
CA ARG A 12 -8.42 -23.59 0.29
C ARG A 12 -9.90 -23.56 -0.09
N TRP A 13 -10.36 -22.49 -0.74
CA TRP A 13 -11.72 -22.44 -1.30
C TRP A 13 -11.96 -23.54 -2.33
N THR A 14 -11.04 -23.71 -3.28
CA THR A 14 -11.17 -24.75 -4.32
C THR A 14 -11.15 -26.18 -3.77
N ARG A 15 -10.56 -26.39 -2.58
CA ARG A 15 -10.53 -27.67 -1.87
C ARG A 15 -11.78 -27.91 -1.01
N GLY A 16 -12.65 -26.91 -0.84
CA GLY A 16 -13.79 -26.96 0.07
C GLY A 16 -13.40 -26.80 1.55
N ASP A 17 -12.18 -26.36 1.84
CA ASP A 17 -11.66 -26.20 3.21
C ASP A 17 -12.14 -24.90 3.89
N MET A 18 -12.91 -24.07 3.18
CA MET A 18 -13.43 -22.79 3.65
C MET A 18 -14.90 -22.63 3.30
N THR A 19 -15.66 -21.99 4.18
CA THR A 19 -17.02 -21.55 3.87
C THR A 19 -17.01 -20.25 3.06
N THR A 20 -18.13 -19.94 2.39
CA THR A 20 -18.28 -18.72 1.62
C THR A 20 -17.99 -17.48 2.47
N GLU A 21 -18.50 -17.45 3.70
CA GLU A 21 -18.31 -16.37 4.66
C GLU A 21 -16.83 -16.21 5.04
N GLN A 22 -16.12 -17.33 5.21
CA GLN A 22 -14.68 -17.29 5.49
C GLN A 22 -13.90 -16.72 4.30
N VAL A 23 -14.23 -17.09 3.06
CA VAL A 23 -13.57 -16.57 1.86
C VAL A 23 -13.83 -15.08 1.69
N VAL A 24 -15.09 -14.65 1.86
CA VAL A 24 -15.45 -13.23 1.78
C VAL A 24 -14.74 -12.44 2.88
N GLY A 25 -14.76 -12.93 4.12
CA GLY A 25 -14.10 -12.27 5.25
C GLY A 25 -12.58 -12.11 5.04
N GLN A 26 -11.90 -13.17 4.57
CA GLN A 26 -10.46 -13.11 4.27
C GLN A 26 -10.17 -12.16 3.11
N SER A 27 -10.99 -12.17 2.05
CA SER A 27 -10.83 -11.28 0.90
C SER A 27 -10.95 -9.80 1.31
N LEU A 28 -11.92 -9.47 2.17
CA LEU A 28 -12.09 -8.11 2.69
C LEU A 28 -10.89 -7.65 3.53
N LEU A 29 -10.33 -8.53 4.37
CA LEU A 29 -9.14 -8.22 5.17
C LEU A 29 -7.92 -7.96 4.27
N ILE A 30 -7.71 -8.78 3.24
CA ILE A 30 -6.64 -8.60 2.26
C ILE A 30 -6.78 -7.25 1.55
N LEU A 31 -7.98 -6.90 1.10
CA LEU A 31 -8.23 -5.62 0.43
C LEU A 31 -7.97 -4.42 1.34
N GLN A 32 -8.36 -4.49 2.62
CA GLN A 32 -8.08 -3.45 3.59
C GLN A 32 -6.57 -3.26 3.82
N ASP A 33 -5.80 -4.36 3.88
CA ASP A 33 -4.34 -4.28 4.03
C ASP A 33 -3.69 -3.63 2.80
N ILE A 34 -4.09 -4.05 1.60
CA ILE A 34 -3.60 -3.46 0.35
C ILE A 34 -3.93 -1.97 0.29
N ALA A 35 -5.16 -1.57 0.61
CA ALA A 35 -5.57 -0.17 0.60
C ALA A 35 -4.75 0.68 1.58
N LYS A 36 -4.48 0.17 2.79
CA LYS A 36 -3.61 0.86 3.78
C LYS A 36 -2.20 1.04 3.24
N ARG A 37 -1.60 -0.02 2.69
CA ARG A 37 -0.25 0.01 2.13
C ARG A 37 -0.15 0.96 0.94
N LEU A 38 -1.15 0.94 0.06
CA LEU A 38 -1.23 1.86 -1.07
C LEU A 38 -1.30 3.31 -0.60
N GLY A 39 -2.18 3.63 0.36
CA GLY A 39 -2.29 5.00 0.90
C GLY A 39 -1.01 5.50 1.57
N ILE A 40 -0.21 4.61 2.17
CA ILE A 40 1.12 4.96 2.69
C ILE A 40 2.07 5.31 1.53
N LEU A 41 2.11 4.47 0.49
CA LEU A 41 2.97 4.68 -0.68
C LEU A 41 2.60 5.95 -1.46
N GLU A 42 1.31 6.26 -1.58
CA GLU A 42 0.82 7.48 -2.19
C GLU A 42 1.28 8.71 -1.42
N LYS A 43 1.14 8.72 -0.09
CA LYS A 43 1.64 9.80 0.77
C LYS A 43 3.15 10.00 0.67
N LEU A 44 3.92 8.91 0.64
CA LEU A 44 5.37 8.98 0.46
C LEU A 44 5.72 9.60 -0.91
N ARG A 45 5.04 9.17 -1.97
CA ARG A 45 5.23 9.72 -3.32
C ARG A 45 4.86 11.20 -3.41
N GLU A 46 3.81 11.63 -2.71
CA GLU A 46 3.43 13.04 -2.63
C GLU A 46 4.45 13.88 -1.87
N ALA A 47 5.00 13.35 -0.77
CA ALA A 47 6.07 13.98 0.00
C ALA A 47 7.35 14.14 -0.84
N ASP A 48 7.75 13.12 -1.59
CA ASP A 48 8.91 13.20 -2.50
C ASP A 48 8.70 14.25 -3.59
N ARG A 49 7.49 14.36 -4.13
CA ARG A 49 7.15 15.39 -5.14
C ARG A 49 7.20 16.80 -4.58
N THR A 50 6.76 17.00 -3.35
CA THR A 50 6.74 18.33 -2.71
C THR A 50 8.09 18.72 -2.11
N GLY A 51 8.90 17.76 -1.68
CA GLY A 51 10.26 17.99 -1.16
C GLY A 51 11.33 18.28 -2.22
N GLY A 52 11.07 17.98 -3.50
CA GLY A 52 12.01 18.21 -4.61
C GLY A 52 12.12 19.66 -5.12
N GLY A 53 11.34 20.60 -4.57
CA GLY A 53 11.23 21.98 -5.07
C GLY A 53 12.10 23.04 -4.35
N THR A 54 12.68 22.74 -3.18
CA THR A 54 13.32 23.75 -2.31
C THR A 54 14.86 23.73 -2.34
N GLY A 55 15.45 23.17 -3.39
CA GLY A 55 16.91 23.01 -3.52
C GLY A 55 17.57 23.83 -4.64
N LYS A 56 17.02 24.99 -5.04
CA LYS A 56 17.64 25.78 -6.11
C LYS A 56 17.41 27.29 -6.04
N GLU A 57 17.67 27.93 -4.89
CA GLU A 57 17.85 29.39 -4.86
C GLU A 57 18.57 29.83 -3.58
N THR A 58 19.89 29.70 -3.55
CA THR A 58 20.80 30.61 -2.81
C THR A 58 22.20 30.54 -3.43
N GLY A 59 22.26 30.68 -4.76
CA GLY A 59 23.45 31.20 -5.43
C GLY A 59 23.43 32.73 -5.38
N SER A 60 23.45 33.32 -4.18
CA SER A 60 23.66 34.76 -4.04
C SER A 60 25.16 35.02 -4.04
N THR A 61 25.71 35.22 -5.24
CA THR A 61 26.87 36.10 -5.41
C THR A 61 26.36 37.36 -6.09
N PRO A 62 26.47 38.51 -5.41
CA PRO A 62 26.89 39.73 -6.07
C PRO A 62 28.06 40.33 -5.26
N ASP A 63 29.26 40.40 -5.80
CA ASP A 63 29.80 41.40 -6.74
C ASP A 63 30.66 42.43 -5.99
N ALA A 64 31.79 42.77 -6.62
CA ALA A 64 32.86 43.72 -6.23
C ALA A 64 33.87 43.31 -5.13
#